data_AF-A0A7J0AH54-F1
#
_entry.id   AF-A0A7J0AH54-F1
#
_cell.length_a   1.000
_cell.length_b   1.000
_cell.length_c   1.000
_cell.angle_alpha   90.00
_cell.angle_beta   90.00
_cell.angle_gamma   90.00
#
_symmetry.space_group_name_H-M   'P 1'
#
loop_
_entity.id
_entity.type
_entity.pdbx_description
1 polymer ?
#
loop_
_entity_poly.entity_id
_entity_poly.type
_entity_poly.pdbx_seq_one_letter_code
_entity_poly.pdbx_strand_id
1 'polypeptide(L)'
;MKTEIDALFASNRLDEAEQALLAMPADAYTLYMRGRIAWKRGMRREAITLYEESAEIEPEGEAATALEQAHAIMAFYNKDLYNP
;
A
#
# COMPACT_ATOMS: atom_id res chain seq x y z
N MET A 1 -1.20 5.86 -18.18
CA MET A 1 -0.46 6.07 -16.92
C MET A 1 -0.88 5.09 -15.83
N LYS A 2 -2.07 5.17 -15.23
CA LYS A 2 -2.49 4.21 -14.17
C LYS A 2 -2.38 2.73 -14.61
N THR A 3 -2.93 2.39 -15.77
CA THR A 3 -2.85 1.04 -16.36
C THR A 3 -1.40 0.54 -16.59
N GLU A 4 -0.47 1.45 -16.87
CA GLU A 4 0.94 1.09 -17.06
C GLU A 4 1.62 0.79 -15.72
N ILE A 5 1.35 1.61 -14.70
CA ILE A 5 1.82 1.38 -13.32
C ILE A 5 1.26 0.05 -12.80
N ASP A 6 -0.01 -0.24 -13.05
CA ASP A 6 -0.64 -1.51 -12.67
C ASP A 6 0.05 -2.70 -13.35
N ALA A 7 0.40 -2.56 -14.64
CA ALA A 7 1.12 -3.60 -15.39
C ALA A 7 2.56 -3.81 -14.88
N LEU A 8 3.28 -2.73 -14.57
CA LEU A 8 4.61 -2.78 -13.96
C LEU A 8 4.56 -3.47 -12.59
N PHE A 9 3.59 -3.08 -11.75
CA PHE A 9 3.36 -3.69 -10.44
C PHE A 9 3.03 -5.19 -10.56
N ALA A 10 2.13 -5.57 -11.46
CA ALA A 10 1.76 -6.96 -11.70
C ALA A 10 2.95 -7.80 -12.21
N SER A 11 3.84 -7.19 -12.98
CA SER A 11 5.07 -7.81 -13.48
C SER A 11 6.22 -7.77 -12.47
N ASN A 12 5.96 -7.35 -11.22
CA ASN A 12 6.95 -7.18 -10.15
C ASN A 12 8.11 -6.23 -10.49
N ARG A 13 7.90 -5.29 -11.43
CA ARG A 13 8.84 -4.21 -11.81
C ARG A 13 8.62 -3.01 -10.89
N LEU A 14 8.83 -3.22 -9.59
CA LEU A 14 8.40 -2.29 -8.55
C LEU A 14 9.15 -0.95 -8.60
N ASP A 15 10.44 -0.96 -8.93
CA ASP A 15 11.26 0.26 -9.00
C ASP A 15 10.80 1.17 -10.14
N GLU A 16 10.39 0.58 -11.27
CA GLU A 16 9.88 1.33 -12.42
C GLU A 16 8.47 1.87 -12.16
N ALA A 17 7.62 1.08 -11.48
CA ALA A 17 6.31 1.53 -11.03
C ALA A 17 6.44 2.72 -10.07
N GLU A 18 7.37 2.64 -9.11
CA GLU A 18 7.65 3.72 -8.16
C GLU A 18 8.18 4.97 -8.86
N GLN A 19 9.14 4.82 -9.78
CA GLN A 19 9.68 5.95 -10.55
C GLN A 19 8.59 6.65 -11.36
N ALA A 20 7.66 5.89 -11.96
CA ALA A 20 6.52 6.46 -12.68
C ALA A 20 5.57 7.22 -11.75
N LEU A 21 5.34 6.69 -10.54
CA LEU A 21 4.49 7.33 -9.51
C LEU A 21 5.09 8.64 -8.99
N LEU A 22 6.42 8.79 -8.94
CA LEU A 22 7.07 10.03 -8.50
C LEU A 22 6.78 11.24 -9.41
N ALA A 23 6.40 11.00 -10.67
CA ALA A 23 6.01 12.04 -11.60
C ALA A 23 4.52 12.42 -11.50
N MET A 24 3.74 11.70 -10.68
CA MET A 24 2.31 11.92 -10.49
C MET A 24 2.01 12.79 -9.27
N PRO A 25 0.88 13.53 -9.27
CA PRO A 25 0.36 14.14 -8.05
C PRO A 25 0.13 13.09 -6.96
N ALA A 26 0.35 13.45 -5.70
CA ALA A 26 0.02 12.62 -4.55
C ALA A 26 -1.50 12.56 -4.31
N ASP A 27 -2.23 11.92 -5.22
CA ASP A 27 -3.65 11.59 -5.08
C ASP A 27 -3.84 10.23 -4.39
N ALA A 28 -5.10 9.88 -4.08
CA ALA A 28 -5.44 8.62 -3.43
C ALA A 28 -4.83 7.41 -4.16
N TYR A 29 -4.98 7.33 -5.48
CA TYR A 29 -4.40 6.25 -6.29
C TYR A 29 -2.87 6.16 -6.15
N THR A 30 -2.16 7.29 -6.23
CA THR A 30 -0.70 7.32 -6.17
C THR A 30 -0.20 6.88 -4.80
N LEU A 31 -0.83 7.35 -3.72
CA LEU A 31 -0.53 6.95 -2.35
C LEU A 31 -0.82 5.46 -2.13
N TYR A 32 -1.98 4.97 -2.57
CA TYR A 32 -2.35 3.56 -2.53
C TYR A 32 -1.30 2.68 -3.23
N MET A 33 -0.92 3.01 -4.47
CA MET A 33 0.04 2.21 -5.23
C MET A 33 1.44 2.22 -4.62
N ARG A 34 1.89 3.36 -4.09
CA ARG A 34 3.14 3.42 -3.30
C ARG A 34 3.04 2.53 -2.05
N GLY A 35 1.91 2.54 -1.36
CA GLY A 35 1.65 1.66 -0.22
C GLY A 35 1.75 0.18 -0.58
N ARG A 36 1.19 -0.23 -1.73
CA ARG A 36 1.31 -1.61 -2.23
C ARG A 36 2.74 -2.01 -2.55
N ILE A 37 3.53 -1.09 -3.10
CA ILE A 37 4.97 -1.32 -3.37
C ILE A 37 5.73 -1.50 -2.06
N ALA A 38 5.55 -0.59 -1.09
CA ALA A 38 6.14 -0.69 0.24
C ALA A 38 5.76 -2.01 0.94
N TRP A 39 4.49 -2.43 0.81
CA TRP A 39 4.00 -3.70 1.34
C TRP A 39 4.75 -4.90 0.74
N LYS A 40 4.88 -4.96 -0.59
CA LYS A 40 5.66 -6.01 -1.29
C LYS A 40 7.13 -6.04 -0.88
N ARG A 41 7.72 -4.88 -0.55
CA ARG A 41 9.09 -4.77 -0.04
C ARG A 41 9.24 -5.11 1.45
N GLY A 42 8.15 -5.45 2.14
CA GLY A 42 8.17 -5.75 3.58
C GLY A 42 8.24 -4.51 4.48
N MET A 43 8.12 -3.30 3.90
CA MET A 43 8.14 -2.01 4.59
C MET A 43 6.75 -1.73 5.19
N ARG A 44 6.29 -2.61 6.09
CA ARG A 44 4.90 -2.66 6.59
C ARG A 44 4.43 -1.34 7.21
N ARG A 45 5.28 -0.67 7.99
CA ARG A 45 4.94 0.61 8.63
C ARG A 45 4.67 1.70 7.59
N GLU A 46 5.56 1.81 6.60
CA GLU A 46 5.42 2.79 5.52
C GLU A 46 4.18 2.50 4.67
N ALA A 47 3.92 1.22 4.36
CA ALA A 47 2.72 0.82 3.65
C ALA A 47 1.43 1.25 4.39
N ILE A 48 1.37 1.04 5.71
CA ILE A 48 0.22 1.46 6.54
C ILE A 48 0.04 2.98 6.46
N THR A 49 1.10 3.76 6.68
CA THR A 49 1.02 5.24 6.58
C THR A 49 0.51 5.70 5.22
N LEU A 50 1.00 5.10 4.13
CA LEU A 50 0.54 5.44 2.77
C LEU A 50 -0.92 5.05 2.53
N TYR A 51 -1.39 3.94 3.10
CA TYR A 51 -2.80 3.57 3.03
C TYR A 51 -3.69 4.50 3.87
N GLU A 52 -3.23 4.94 5.04
CA GLU A 52 -3.91 5.95 5.86
C GLU A 52 -4.07 7.27 5.09
N GLU A 53 -2.98 7.82 4.57
CA GLU A 53 -3.00 9.07 3.77
C GLU A 53 -3.92 8.93 2.54
N SER A 54 -3.93 7.78 1.87
CA SER A 54 -4.83 7.54 0.75
C SER A 54 -6.29 7.44 1.19
N ALA A 55 -6.59 6.80 2.32
CA ALA A 55 -7.95 6.65 2.84
C ALA A 55 -8.50 7.95 3.43
N GLU A 56 -7.63 8.89 3.86
CA GLU A 56 -8.05 10.25 4.21
C GLU A 56 -8.60 11.02 2.99
N ILE A 57 -8.04 10.77 1.80
CA ILE A 57 -8.50 11.39 0.54
C ILE A 57 -9.75 10.66 0.00
N GLU A 58 -9.73 9.33 0.01
CA GLU A 58 -10.82 8.48 -0.49
C GLU A 58 -11.17 7.39 0.53
N PRO A 59 -12.08 7.68 1.49
CA PRO A 59 -12.40 6.77 2.60
C PRO A 59 -13.04 5.45 2.21
N GLU A 60 -13.63 5.37 1.02
CA GLU A 60 -14.27 4.16 0.47
C GLU A 60 -13.44 3.51 -0.66
N GLY A 61 -12.21 4.00 -0.89
CA GLY A 61 -11.31 3.52 -1.95
C GLY A 61 -10.52 2.27 -1.56
N GLU A 62 -9.73 1.74 -2.49
CA GLU A 62 -9.02 0.47 -2.27
C GLU A 62 -8.01 0.51 -1.12
N ALA A 63 -7.47 1.69 -0.81
CA ALA A 63 -6.56 1.87 0.32
C ALA A 63 -7.23 1.61 1.67
N ALA A 64 -8.51 1.92 1.85
CA ALA A 64 -9.22 1.65 3.10
C ALA A 64 -9.31 0.14 3.36
N THR A 65 -9.61 -0.64 2.32
CA THR A 65 -9.58 -2.11 2.41
C THR A 65 -8.17 -2.64 2.67
N ALA A 66 -7.15 -2.09 2.01
CA ALA A 66 -5.77 -2.50 2.21
C ALA A 66 -5.27 -2.19 3.63
N LEU A 67 -5.69 -1.05 4.21
CA LEU A 67 -5.39 -0.65 5.58
C LEU A 67 -6.03 -1.61 6.60
N GLU A 68 -7.31 -1.94 6.42
CA GLU A 68 -8.01 -2.91 7.26
C GLU A 68 -7.28 -4.27 7.25
N GLN A 69 -6.92 -4.75 6.06
CA GLN A 69 -6.15 -5.99 5.89
C GLN A 69 -4.79 -5.92 6.57
N ALA A 70 -4.07 -4.80 6.43
CA ALA A 70 -2.78 -4.59 7.06
C ALA A 70 -2.89 -4.66 8.60
N HIS A 71 -3.89 -3.99 9.18
CA HIS A 71 -4.15 -4.05 10.61
C HIS A 71 -4.52 -5.46 11.09
N ALA A 72 -5.38 -6.17 10.36
CA ALA A 72 -5.74 -7.54 10.70
C ALA A 72 -4.51 -8.47 10.74
N ILE A 73 -3.61 -8.33 9.75
CA ILE A 73 -2.35 -9.07 9.69
C ILE A 73 -1.46 -8.74 10.89
N MET A 74 -1.26 -7.46 11.21
CA MET A 74 -0.44 -7.04 12.35
C MET A 74 -1.02 -7.50 13.69
N ALA A 75 -2.35 -7.50 13.83
CA ALA A 75 -3.03 -8.00 15.01
C ALA A 75 -2.86 -9.51 15.20
N PHE A 76 -2.83 -10.29 14.11
CA PHE A 76 -2.53 -11.73 14.16
C PHE A 76 -1.10 -11.99 14.68
N TYR A 77 -0.10 -11.34 14.09
CA TYR A 77 1.30 -11.48 14.54
C TYR A 77 1.52 -11.11 16.01
N ASN A 78 0.78 -10.12 16.52
CA ASN A 78 0.90 -9.70 17.93
C ASN A 78 0.21 -10.65 18.91
N LYS A 79 -0.75 -11.47 18.47
CA LYS A 79 -1.47 -12.43 19.33
C LYS A 79 -0.72 -13.75 19.54
N ASP A 80 0.17 -14.14 18.61
CA ASP A 80 0.96 -15.37 18.72
C ASP A 80 2.05 -15.32 19.82
N LEU A 81 2.31 -14.15 20.43
CA LEU A 81 3.22 -13.99 21.57
C LEU A 81 2.58 -14.29 22.94
N TYR A 82 1.26 -14.47 22.99
CA TYR A 82 0.53 -14.79 24.21
C TYR A 82 -0.30 -16.06 24.04
N ASN A 83 0.37 -17.18 23.81
CA ASN A 83 -0.21 -18.48 24.15
C ASN A 83 0.48 -18.97 25.43
N PRO A 84 -0.18 -18.90 26.62
CA PRO A 84 0.36 -19.41 27.88
C PRO A 84 0.59 -20.92 27.88
#